data_AF-A0A5A9EPK4-F1
#
_entry.id   AF-A0A5A9EPK4-F1
#
_cell.length_a   1.000
_cell.length_b   1.000
_cell.length_c   1.000
_cell.angle_alpha   90.00
_cell.angle_beta   90.00
_cell.angle_gamma   90.00
#
_symmetry.space_group_name_H-M   'P 1'
#
loop_
_entity.id
_entity.type
_entity.pdbx_description
1 polymer ?
#
loop_
_entity_poly.entity_id
_entity_poly.type
_entity_poly.pdbx_seq_one_letter_code
_entity_poly.pdbx_strand_id
1 'polypeptide(L)'
;MRSESDHWPRHGWVRLGEDWAESLRSPLSPGERMEVADWCRAGRPLVIARGRPEDGAGELRLGLATPDKRRIGLHVAVDAVAERWGPLPLAEAVESAPQAWQAVLAELVRRALELGVTPAVYGSLAWQHRTGLGYVRPDSDIDLLFAPPDRWQLDGLLDLLRATGDGSPRLDGEILLPDGAAVAWRELAGRPARLLVKGPAEVDLRDLPSVLALFDRENAA
;
A
#
# COMPACT_ATOMS: atom_id res chain seq x y z
N MET A 1 6.21 15.44 20.90
CA MET A 1 6.58 15.59 19.48
C MET A 1 7.20 14.26 19.04
N ARG A 2 6.40 13.32 18.54
CA ARG A 2 6.94 12.07 17.99
C ARG A 2 7.60 12.46 16.66
N SER A 3 8.88 12.18 16.47
CA SER A 3 9.55 12.50 15.22
C SER A 3 8.88 11.73 14.08
N GLU A 4 8.68 12.39 12.94
CA GLU A 4 8.23 11.79 11.68
C GLU A 4 9.23 10.73 11.15
N SER A 5 10.32 10.44 11.87
CA SER A 5 11.38 9.51 11.48
C SER A 5 11.01 8.03 11.60
N ASP A 6 10.01 7.67 12.41
CA ASP A 6 9.82 6.26 12.83
C ASP A 6 8.59 5.56 12.21
N HIS A 7 7.85 6.24 11.34
CA HIS A 7 6.65 5.65 10.73
C HIS A 7 6.99 4.95 9.40
N TRP A 8 6.84 3.63 9.38
CA TRP A 8 6.93 2.80 8.18
C TRP A 8 5.54 2.70 7.54
N PRO A 9 5.28 3.44 6.44
CA PRO A 9 3.93 3.51 5.90
C PRO A 9 3.52 2.17 5.29
N ARG A 10 2.25 1.80 5.49
CA ARG A 10 1.64 0.67 4.77
C ARG A 10 1.85 0.86 3.27
N HIS A 11 2.25 -0.20 2.57
CA HIS A 11 2.55 -0.17 1.13
C HIS A 11 3.73 0.72 0.73
N GLY A 12 4.52 1.21 1.70
CA GLY A 12 5.80 1.82 1.41
C GLY A 12 6.83 0.81 0.90
N TRP A 13 7.95 1.33 0.43
CA TRP A 13 9.00 0.55 -0.22
C TRP A 13 10.34 0.79 0.45
N VAL A 14 11.20 -0.22 0.43
CA VAL A 14 12.57 -0.12 0.95
C VAL A 14 13.56 -0.75 -0.01
N ARG A 15 14.78 -0.24 -0.02
CA ARG A 15 15.95 -0.95 -0.55
C ARG A 15 16.85 -1.31 0.63
N LEU A 16 17.26 -2.57 0.68
CA LEU A 16 18.17 -3.04 1.71
C LEU A 16 19.62 -2.73 1.35
N GLY A 17 20.45 -2.50 2.36
CA GLY A 17 21.90 -2.37 2.21
C GLY A 17 22.58 -3.70 1.87
N GLU A 18 23.86 -3.67 1.56
CA GLU A 18 24.62 -4.86 1.13
C GLU A 18 24.68 -5.94 2.24
N ASP A 19 24.76 -5.52 3.51
CA ASP A 19 24.89 -6.40 4.68
C ASP A 19 23.54 -6.79 5.32
N TRP A 20 22.44 -6.65 4.59
CA TRP A 20 21.08 -6.91 5.09
C TRP A 20 20.90 -8.29 5.74
N ALA A 21 21.67 -9.27 5.27
CA ALA A 21 21.61 -10.66 5.73
C ALA A 21 22.02 -10.81 7.21
N GLU A 22 22.89 -9.93 7.71
CA GLU A 22 23.32 -9.88 9.12
C GLU A 22 22.21 -9.32 10.03
N SER A 23 21.31 -8.54 9.45
CA SER A 23 20.19 -7.90 10.15
C SER A 23 18.92 -8.75 10.18
N LEU A 24 18.95 -10.00 9.68
CA LEU A 24 17.81 -10.91 9.73
C LEU A 24 17.42 -11.25 11.18
N ARG A 25 16.13 -11.09 11.49
CA ARG A 25 15.50 -11.43 12.78
C ARG A 25 14.75 -12.76 12.74
N SER A 26 14.49 -13.29 11.55
CA SER A 26 13.93 -14.62 11.37
C SER A 26 14.62 -15.34 10.20
N PRO A 27 14.78 -16.68 10.28
CA PRO A 27 15.48 -17.42 9.25
C PRO A 27 14.69 -17.44 7.93
N LEU A 28 15.43 -17.32 6.83
CA LEU A 28 14.98 -17.68 5.48
C LEU A 28 15.50 -19.06 5.13
N SER A 29 14.76 -19.84 4.34
CA SER A 29 15.32 -21.05 3.74
C SER A 29 16.53 -20.70 2.84
N PRO A 30 17.45 -21.65 2.57
CA PRO A 30 18.60 -21.39 1.69
C PRO A 30 18.20 -20.87 0.30
N GLY A 31 17.11 -21.39 -0.27
CA GLY A 31 16.59 -20.95 -1.57
C GLY A 31 16.05 -19.51 -1.52
N GLU A 32 15.24 -19.18 -0.52
CA GLU A 32 14.73 -17.81 -0.34
C GLU A 32 15.86 -16.81 -0.09
N ARG A 33 16.87 -17.19 0.70
CA ARG A 33 18.03 -16.33 0.97
C ARG A 33 18.78 -16.00 -0.32
N MET A 34 19.04 -17.00 -1.16
CA MET A 34 19.75 -16.80 -2.44
C MET A 34 18.98 -15.86 -3.35
N GLU A 35 17.67 -16.06 -3.47
CA GLU A 35 16.84 -15.23 -4.31
C GLU A 35 16.69 -13.80 -3.82
N VAL A 36 16.52 -13.60 -2.50
CA VAL A 36 16.52 -12.26 -1.92
C VAL A 36 17.87 -11.57 -2.16
N ALA A 37 18.98 -12.31 -2.05
CA ALA A 37 20.30 -11.76 -2.34
C ALA A 37 20.42 -11.32 -3.81
N ASP A 38 19.96 -12.15 -4.75
CA ASP A 38 19.96 -11.81 -6.18
C ASP A 38 19.04 -10.62 -6.48
N TRP A 39 17.88 -10.56 -5.81
CA TRP A 39 16.95 -9.44 -5.90
C TRP A 39 17.56 -8.12 -5.42
N CYS A 40 18.20 -8.13 -4.25
CA CYS A 40 18.85 -6.96 -3.68
C CYS A 40 20.05 -6.53 -4.53
N ARG A 41 20.85 -7.47 -5.05
CA ARG A 41 21.99 -7.19 -5.95
C ARG A 41 21.54 -6.54 -7.26
N ALA A 42 20.32 -6.85 -7.73
CA ALA A 42 19.71 -6.18 -8.86
C ALA A 42 19.16 -4.78 -8.54
N GLY A 43 19.38 -4.26 -7.32
CA GLY A 43 18.94 -2.92 -6.88
C GLY A 43 17.42 -2.80 -6.71
N ARG A 44 16.70 -3.91 -6.62
CA ARG A 44 15.24 -3.91 -6.59
C ARG A 44 14.69 -3.72 -5.18
N PRO A 45 13.58 -2.98 -5.02
CA PRO A 45 13.03 -2.71 -3.69
C PRO A 45 12.20 -3.89 -3.17
N LEU A 46 11.90 -3.85 -1.87
CA LEU A 46 10.91 -4.67 -1.20
C LEU A 46 9.75 -3.79 -0.73
N VAL A 47 8.57 -4.39 -0.55
CA VAL A 47 7.41 -3.69 0.02
C VAL A 47 7.41 -3.86 1.54
N ILE A 48 7.05 -2.81 2.27
CA ILE A 48 6.78 -2.88 3.72
C ILE A 48 5.54 -3.75 3.93
N ALA A 49 5.73 -4.84 4.67
CA ALA A 49 4.67 -5.75 5.06
C ALA A 49 4.12 -5.37 6.43
N ARG A 50 2.95 -5.93 6.76
CA ARG A 50 2.37 -5.76 8.08
C ARG A 50 3.29 -6.37 9.14
N GLY A 51 3.55 -5.62 10.21
CA GLY A 51 4.19 -6.14 11.41
C GLY A 51 3.29 -7.12 12.16
N ARG A 52 3.83 -7.75 13.19
CA ARG A 52 3.10 -8.65 14.08
C ARG A 52 3.23 -8.19 15.53
N PRO A 53 2.29 -8.59 16.42
CA PRO A 53 2.36 -8.23 17.84
C PRO A 53 3.66 -8.65 18.52
N GLU A 54 4.30 -9.73 18.05
CA GLU A 54 5.58 -10.22 18.57
C GLU A 54 6.83 -9.49 18.05
N ASP A 55 6.68 -8.59 17.07
CA ASP A 55 7.83 -7.89 16.49
C ASP A 55 8.38 -6.83 17.47
N GLY A 56 9.70 -6.81 17.62
CA GLY A 56 10.39 -5.88 18.50
C GLY A 56 10.42 -4.45 17.96
N ALA A 57 10.71 -3.49 18.85
CA ALA A 57 11.03 -2.13 18.43
C ALA A 57 12.26 -2.13 17.52
N GLY A 58 12.19 -1.42 16.39
CA GLY A 58 13.28 -1.39 15.40
C GLY A 58 13.33 -2.65 14.51
N GLU A 59 12.28 -3.46 14.50
CA GLU A 59 12.12 -4.57 13.56
C GLU A 59 11.11 -4.23 12.46
N LEU A 60 11.34 -4.77 11.27
CA LEU A 60 10.56 -4.49 10.08
C LEU A 60 10.28 -5.79 9.32
N ARG A 61 9.01 -5.96 8.93
CA ARG A 61 8.60 -7.02 8.02
C ARG A 61 8.50 -6.49 6.60
N LEU A 62 9.07 -7.24 5.66
CA LEU A 62 9.12 -6.89 4.25
C LEU A 62 8.58 -8.03 3.41
N GLY A 63 8.09 -7.70 2.22
CA GLY A 63 7.65 -8.65 1.21
C GLY A 63 8.42 -8.47 -0.09
N LEU A 64 8.87 -9.59 -0.65
CA LEU A 64 9.25 -9.71 -2.04
C LEU A 64 8.14 -10.48 -2.75
N ALA A 65 7.54 -9.88 -3.79
CA ALA A 65 6.66 -10.61 -4.70
C ALA A 65 7.39 -10.81 -6.03
N THR A 66 7.57 -12.05 -6.44
CA THR A 66 8.17 -12.38 -7.74
C THR A 66 7.11 -12.26 -8.85
N PRO A 67 7.53 -12.12 -10.13
CA PRO A 67 6.57 -12.06 -11.25
C PRO A 67 5.68 -13.30 -11.38
N ASP A 68 6.16 -14.48 -10.95
CA ASP A 68 5.39 -15.73 -10.86
C ASP A 68 4.49 -15.81 -9.60
N LYS A 69 4.28 -14.68 -8.93
CA LYS A 69 3.42 -14.49 -7.74
C LYS A 69 3.87 -15.21 -6.47
N ARG A 70 5.08 -15.76 -6.42
CA ARG A 70 5.62 -16.25 -5.15
C ARG A 70 5.91 -15.06 -4.24
N ARG A 71 5.66 -15.26 -2.95
CA ARG A 71 5.87 -14.25 -1.92
C ARG A 71 6.90 -14.75 -0.93
N ILE A 72 7.96 -13.97 -0.72
CA ILE A 72 8.97 -14.22 0.30
C ILE A 72 8.82 -13.13 1.35
N GLY A 73 8.61 -13.53 2.60
CA GLY A 73 8.56 -12.62 3.74
C GLY A 73 9.93 -12.50 4.37
N LEU A 74 10.39 -11.28 4.62
CA LEU A 74 11.63 -11.02 5.35
C LEU A 74 11.29 -10.34 6.67
N HIS A 75 12.10 -10.62 7.68
CA HIS A 75 12.05 -9.97 8.97
C HIS A 75 13.45 -9.49 9.32
N VAL A 76 13.64 -8.17 9.37
CA VAL A 76 14.95 -7.52 9.50
C VAL A 76 14.93 -6.44 10.56
N ALA A 77 16.10 -6.06 11.07
CA ALA A 77 16.28 -4.80 11.77
C ALA A 77 16.09 -3.62 10.80
N VAL A 78 15.61 -2.47 11.30
CA VAL A 78 15.50 -1.23 10.51
C VAL A 78 16.85 -0.75 9.97
N ASP A 79 17.94 -1.07 10.65
CA ASP A 79 19.32 -0.73 10.24
C ASP A 79 19.72 -1.39 8.91
N ALA A 80 18.99 -2.43 8.48
CA ALA A 80 19.19 -3.06 7.17
C ALA A 80 18.75 -2.16 6.00
N VAL A 81 17.94 -1.13 6.26
CA VAL A 81 17.33 -0.29 5.23
C VAL A 81 18.30 0.80 4.79
N ALA A 82 18.69 0.77 3.51
CA ALA A 82 19.52 1.79 2.89
C ALA A 82 18.69 2.95 2.34
N GLU A 83 17.54 2.65 1.73
CA GLU A 83 16.63 3.66 1.16
C GLU A 83 15.18 3.32 1.50
N ARG A 84 14.35 4.35 1.68
CA ARG A 84 12.93 4.21 1.98
C ARG A 84 12.09 5.16 1.13
N TRP A 85 10.90 4.70 0.75
CA TRP A 85 9.89 5.48 0.04
C TRP A 85 8.50 5.20 0.61
N GLY A 86 7.62 6.19 0.49
CA GLY A 86 6.21 6.01 0.76
C GLY A 86 5.51 5.13 -0.29
N PRO A 87 4.18 4.96 -0.15
CA PRO A 87 3.35 4.36 -1.20
C PRO A 87 3.61 5.03 -2.56
N LEU A 88 3.61 4.24 -3.63
CA LEU A 88 3.86 4.76 -4.98
C LEU A 88 2.65 5.59 -5.45
N PRO A 89 2.80 6.90 -5.74
CA PRO A 89 1.70 7.68 -6.31
C PRO A 89 1.21 7.06 -7.62
N LEU A 90 -0.11 6.93 -7.79
CA LEU A 90 -0.69 6.32 -8.99
C LEU A 90 -0.27 7.08 -10.25
N ALA A 91 -0.14 8.40 -10.16
CA ALA A 91 0.31 9.27 -11.26
C ALA A 91 1.64 8.82 -11.87
N GLU A 92 2.59 8.36 -11.05
CA GLU A 92 3.90 7.87 -11.50
C GLU A 92 3.80 6.51 -12.21
N ALA A 93 2.79 5.70 -11.84
CA ALA A 93 2.63 4.33 -12.34
C ALA A 93 1.73 4.20 -13.58
N VAL A 94 1.04 5.28 -13.99
CA VAL A 94 0.06 5.23 -15.10
C VAL A 94 0.69 4.68 -16.38
N GLU A 95 1.86 5.18 -16.77
CA GLU A 95 2.53 4.75 -18.00
C GLU A 95 3.01 3.30 -17.96
N SER A 96 3.17 2.74 -16.76
CA SER A 96 3.49 1.33 -16.56
C SER A 96 2.28 0.40 -16.64
N ALA A 97 1.06 0.94 -16.68
CA ALA A 97 -0.17 0.16 -16.80
C ALA A 97 -0.41 -0.30 -18.26
N PRO A 98 -1.19 -1.37 -18.48
CA PRO A 98 -1.70 -1.72 -19.80
C PRO A 98 -2.32 -0.52 -20.51
N GLN A 99 -2.07 -0.37 -21.81
CA GLN A 99 -2.51 0.80 -22.59
C GLN A 99 -4.02 1.08 -22.46
N ALA A 100 -4.84 0.02 -22.41
CA ALA A 100 -6.29 0.13 -22.23
C ALA A 100 -6.72 0.78 -20.90
N TRP A 101 -5.85 0.78 -19.89
CA TRP A 101 -6.13 1.32 -18.55
C TRP A 101 -5.66 2.77 -18.41
N GLN A 102 -4.69 3.22 -19.21
CA GLN A 102 -3.98 4.48 -18.95
C GLN A 102 -4.92 5.69 -18.92
N ALA A 103 -5.88 5.76 -19.84
CA ALA A 103 -6.84 6.87 -19.91
C ALA A 103 -7.74 6.94 -18.66
N VAL A 104 -8.29 5.81 -18.22
CA VAL A 104 -9.16 5.78 -17.02
C VAL A 104 -8.36 6.06 -15.75
N LEU A 105 -7.12 5.58 -15.66
CA LEU A 105 -6.24 5.85 -14.51
C LEU A 105 -5.80 7.32 -14.46
N ALA A 106 -5.46 7.92 -15.59
CA ALA A 106 -5.11 9.34 -15.67
C ALA A 106 -6.29 10.23 -15.26
N GLU A 107 -7.50 9.89 -15.70
CA GLU A 107 -8.71 10.64 -15.31
C GLU A 107 -9.03 10.46 -13.81
N LEU A 108 -8.86 9.25 -13.27
CA LEU A 108 -9.01 8.99 -11.84
C LEU A 108 -8.03 9.83 -11.01
N VAL A 109 -6.75 9.87 -11.42
CA VAL A 109 -5.72 10.71 -10.78
C VAL A 109 -6.17 12.18 -10.80
N ARG A 110 -6.55 12.69 -11.98
CA ARG A 110 -6.97 14.08 -12.14
C ARG A 110 -8.13 14.45 -11.21
N ARG A 111 -9.20 13.64 -11.20
CA ARG A 111 -10.39 13.88 -10.38
C ARG A 111 -10.15 13.70 -8.89
N ALA A 112 -9.31 12.76 -8.49
CA ALA A 112 -8.93 12.59 -7.09
C ALA A 112 -8.14 13.81 -6.59
N LEU A 113 -7.22 14.35 -7.40
CA LEU A 113 -6.46 15.56 -7.08
C LEU A 113 -7.37 16.80 -6.98
N GLU A 114 -8.42 16.91 -7.80
CA GLU A 114 -9.44 17.97 -7.66
C GLU A 114 -10.19 17.91 -6.33
N LEU A 115 -10.35 16.69 -5.77
CA LEU A 115 -10.89 16.47 -4.44
C LEU A 115 -9.84 16.67 -3.34
N GLY A 116 -8.58 16.98 -3.67
CA GLY A 116 -7.49 17.10 -2.70
C GLY A 116 -6.94 15.76 -2.18
N VAL A 117 -7.23 14.65 -2.87
CA VAL A 117 -6.73 13.31 -2.51
C VAL A 117 -5.70 12.84 -3.52
N THR A 118 -4.51 12.46 -3.06
CA THR A 118 -3.49 11.86 -3.93
C THR A 118 -3.62 10.33 -3.89
N PRO A 119 -4.06 9.68 -4.99
CA PRO A 119 -4.13 8.22 -5.03
C PRO A 119 -2.72 7.62 -5.10
N ALA A 120 -2.52 6.54 -4.36
CA ALA A 120 -1.36 5.68 -4.48
C ALA A 120 -1.78 4.31 -5.02
N VAL A 121 -0.82 3.56 -5.57
CA VAL A 121 -1.00 2.21 -6.07
C VAL A 121 -0.13 1.24 -5.29
N TYR A 122 -0.66 0.05 -5.02
CA TYR A 122 0.11 -1.07 -4.49
C TYR A 122 -0.15 -2.33 -5.32
N GLY A 123 0.43 -3.46 -4.91
CA GLY A 123 0.24 -4.72 -5.62
C GLY A 123 0.91 -4.72 -7.00
N SER A 124 0.28 -5.40 -7.96
CA SER A 124 0.92 -5.79 -9.23
C SER A 124 1.43 -4.61 -10.06
N LEU A 125 0.64 -3.54 -10.22
CA LEU A 125 1.07 -2.38 -11.00
C LEU A 125 2.23 -1.65 -10.34
N ALA A 126 2.25 -1.56 -9.00
CA ALA A 126 3.34 -0.94 -8.28
C ALA A 126 4.65 -1.74 -8.40
N TRP A 127 4.58 -3.08 -8.31
CA TRP A 127 5.73 -3.95 -8.59
C TRP A 127 6.24 -3.80 -10.02
N GLN A 128 5.35 -3.77 -11.00
CA GLN A 128 5.70 -3.60 -12.41
C GLN A 128 6.44 -2.28 -12.64
N HIS A 129 5.92 -1.18 -12.11
CA HIS A 129 6.57 0.12 -12.20
C HIS A 129 7.96 0.13 -11.54
N ARG A 130 8.07 -0.38 -10.30
CA ARG A 130 9.32 -0.35 -9.52
C ARG A 130 10.41 -1.27 -10.05
N THR A 131 10.06 -2.33 -10.77
CA THR A 131 11.01 -3.36 -11.21
C THR A 131 11.22 -3.41 -12.72
N GLY A 132 10.31 -2.83 -13.50
CA GLY A 132 10.26 -2.96 -14.96
C GLY A 132 9.83 -4.36 -15.45
N LEU A 133 9.43 -5.26 -14.55
CA LEU A 133 9.01 -6.62 -14.91
C LEU A 133 7.48 -6.71 -15.09
N GLY A 134 7.02 -7.69 -15.87
CA GLY A 134 5.59 -7.91 -16.10
C GLY A 134 4.92 -8.58 -14.89
N TYR A 135 4.10 -7.83 -14.15
CA TYR A 135 3.23 -8.35 -13.07
C TYR A 135 1.75 -8.26 -13.43
N VAL A 136 1.37 -7.26 -14.24
CA VAL A 136 -0.01 -6.99 -14.60
C VAL A 136 -0.40 -7.85 -15.80
N ARG A 137 -1.49 -8.60 -15.67
CA ARG A 137 -2.14 -9.31 -16.78
C ARG A 137 -3.42 -8.57 -17.20
N PRO A 138 -3.94 -8.79 -18.42
CA PRO A 138 -5.15 -8.10 -18.89
C PRO A 138 -6.39 -8.25 -18.00
N ASP A 139 -6.49 -9.37 -17.27
CA ASP A 139 -7.58 -9.70 -16.34
C ASP A 139 -7.33 -9.25 -14.90
N SER A 140 -6.19 -8.58 -14.64
CA SER A 140 -5.86 -8.14 -13.29
C SER A 140 -6.75 -6.98 -12.87
N ASP A 141 -7.00 -6.89 -11.58
CA ASP A 141 -7.48 -5.67 -10.93
C ASP A 141 -6.32 -4.70 -10.70
N ILE A 142 -6.68 -3.49 -10.28
CA ILE A 142 -5.74 -2.51 -9.75
C ILE A 142 -6.05 -2.25 -8.29
N ASP A 143 -5.02 -2.33 -7.45
CA ASP A 143 -5.07 -2.09 -6.03
C ASP A 143 -4.65 -0.65 -5.71
N LEU A 144 -5.58 0.15 -5.19
CA LEU A 144 -5.37 1.58 -4.92
C LEU A 144 -5.44 1.89 -3.41
N LEU A 145 -4.62 2.83 -2.98
CA LEU A 145 -4.61 3.34 -1.61
C LEU A 145 -4.97 4.83 -1.64
N PHE A 146 -5.90 5.22 -0.78
CA PHE A 146 -6.31 6.62 -0.63
C PHE A 146 -6.24 7.04 0.84
N ALA A 147 -5.88 8.29 1.10
CA ALA A 147 -5.84 8.88 2.44
C ALA A 147 -6.60 10.21 2.42
N PRO A 148 -7.94 10.21 2.33
CA PRO A 148 -8.72 11.44 2.40
C PRO A 148 -8.54 12.09 3.79
N PRO A 149 -8.27 13.41 3.85
CA PRO A 149 -7.95 14.07 5.11
C PRO A 149 -9.17 14.28 6.00
N ASP A 150 -10.36 14.50 5.41
CA ASP A 150 -11.60 14.70 6.14
C ASP A 150 -12.81 14.04 5.47
N ARG A 151 -13.96 14.20 6.11
CA ARG A 151 -15.20 13.56 5.72
C ARG A 151 -15.71 14.00 4.35
N TRP A 152 -15.51 15.26 3.97
CA TRP A 152 -15.95 15.79 2.68
C TRP A 152 -15.16 15.16 1.52
N GLN A 153 -13.82 15.07 1.61
CA GLN A 153 -13.07 14.39 0.54
C GLN A 153 -13.31 12.89 0.55
N LEU A 154 -13.54 12.27 1.72
CA LEU A 154 -13.91 10.86 1.79
C LEU A 154 -15.18 10.58 0.99
N ASP A 155 -16.26 11.31 1.26
CA ASP A 155 -17.53 11.09 0.58
C ASP A 155 -17.42 11.39 -0.93
N GLY A 156 -16.75 12.49 -1.31
CA GLY A 156 -16.49 12.82 -2.72
C GLY A 156 -15.65 11.76 -3.45
N LEU A 157 -14.64 11.20 -2.77
CA LEU A 157 -13.82 10.11 -3.30
C LEU A 157 -14.63 8.83 -3.50
N LEU A 158 -15.47 8.44 -2.53
CA LEU A 158 -16.31 7.25 -2.67
C LEU A 158 -17.31 7.41 -3.82
N ASP A 159 -17.86 8.61 -4.04
CA ASP A 159 -18.72 8.89 -5.18
C ASP A 159 -17.96 8.83 -6.51
N LEU A 160 -16.73 9.36 -6.57
CA LEU A 160 -15.83 9.21 -7.73
C LEU A 160 -15.57 7.73 -8.05
N LEU A 161 -15.23 6.92 -7.05
CA LEU A 161 -14.93 5.50 -7.24
C LEU A 161 -16.15 4.70 -7.69
N ARG A 162 -17.33 4.96 -7.10
CA ARG A 162 -18.60 4.36 -7.57
C ARG A 162 -18.93 4.74 -9.00
N ALA A 163 -18.76 6.02 -9.35
CA ALA A 163 -19.06 6.52 -10.69
C ALA A 163 -18.11 5.96 -11.77
N THR A 164 -16.88 5.64 -11.39
CA THR A 164 -15.90 4.99 -12.29
C THR A 164 -16.31 3.54 -12.59
N GLY A 165 -17.00 2.88 -11.64
CA GLY A 165 -17.64 1.59 -11.84
C GLY A 165 -16.68 0.40 -11.91
N ASP A 166 -17.23 -0.75 -12.31
CA ASP A 166 -16.51 -2.04 -12.41
C ASP A 166 -15.95 -2.27 -13.82
N GLY A 167 -15.39 -1.23 -14.43
CA GLY A 167 -14.78 -1.30 -15.76
C GLY A 167 -13.51 -2.15 -15.80
N SER A 168 -12.73 -2.00 -16.88
CA SER A 168 -11.39 -2.59 -16.99
C SER A 168 -10.33 -1.48 -16.91
N PRO A 169 -9.47 -1.46 -15.86
CA PRO A 169 -9.38 -2.44 -14.79
C PRO A 169 -10.50 -2.28 -13.76
N ARG A 170 -10.80 -3.38 -13.05
CA ARG A 170 -11.59 -3.28 -11.83
C ARG A 170 -10.76 -2.53 -10.79
N LEU A 171 -11.31 -1.45 -10.25
CA LEU A 171 -10.68 -0.70 -9.16
C LEU A 171 -10.93 -1.41 -7.83
N ASP A 172 -9.87 -1.82 -7.15
CA ASP A 172 -9.91 -2.33 -5.78
C ASP A 172 -9.04 -1.48 -4.86
N GLY A 173 -9.12 -1.75 -3.57
CA GLY A 173 -8.16 -1.27 -2.59
C GLY A 173 -8.77 -0.63 -1.37
N GLU A 174 -8.02 0.26 -0.73
CA GLU A 174 -8.23 0.62 0.66
C GLU A 174 -8.24 2.13 0.90
N ILE A 175 -9.08 2.55 1.84
CA ILE A 175 -9.06 3.88 2.46
C ILE A 175 -8.23 3.78 3.74
N LEU A 176 -7.14 4.53 3.82
CA LEU A 176 -6.37 4.74 5.04
C LEU A 176 -7.18 5.66 5.96
N LEU A 177 -7.38 5.18 7.19
CA LEU A 177 -8.07 5.89 8.25
C LEU A 177 -7.07 6.80 9.00
N PRO A 178 -7.53 7.91 9.60
CA PRO A 178 -6.67 8.83 10.37
C PRO A 178 -5.91 8.19 11.55
N ASP A 179 -6.35 7.03 12.04
CA ASP A 179 -5.68 6.28 13.09
C ASP A 179 -4.62 5.27 12.56
N GLY A 180 -4.37 5.26 11.25
CA GLY A 180 -3.41 4.39 10.58
C GLY A 180 -3.93 2.99 10.22
N ALA A 181 -5.18 2.67 10.55
CA ALA A 181 -5.84 1.47 10.04
C ALA A 181 -6.37 1.70 8.61
N ALA A 182 -6.83 0.64 7.94
CA ALA A 182 -7.41 0.77 6.59
C ALA A 182 -8.64 -0.12 6.40
N VAL A 183 -9.55 0.32 5.54
CA VAL A 183 -10.79 -0.41 5.19
C VAL A 183 -10.91 -0.52 3.68
N ALA A 184 -11.48 -1.62 3.17
CA ALA A 184 -11.74 -1.76 1.75
C ALA A 184 -12.72 -0.66 1.30
N TRP A 185 -12.37 0.09 0.24
CA TRP A 185 -13.18 1.23 -0.18
C TRP A 185 -14.59 0.79 -0.57
N ARG A 186 -14.73 -0.40 -1.17
CA ARG A 186 -16.01 -1.00 -1.58
C ARG A 186 -16.91 -1.30 -0.39
N GLU A 187 -16.31 -1.79 0.70
CA GLU A 187 -17.03 -2.07 1.94
C GLU A 187 -17.53 -0.76 2.57
N LEU A 188 -16.65 0.24 2.67
CA LEU A 188 -17.03 1.57 3.16
C LEU A 188 -18.09 2.23 2.28
N ALA A 189 -17.99 2.08 0.96
CA ALA A 189 -18.99 2.53 0.01
C ALA A 189 -20.35 1.82 0.19
N GLY A 190 -20.37 0.56 0.64
CA GLY A 190 -21.61 -0.14 0.98
C GLY A 190 -22.31 0.40 2.23
N ARG A 191 -21.60 1.18 3.06
CA ARG A 191 -22.06 1.69 4.37
C ARG A 191 -22.77 0.60 5.22
N PRO A 192 -22.16 -0.60 5.41
CA PRO A 192 -22.71 -1.61 6.30
C PRO A 192 -22.69 -1.13 7.76
N ALA A 193 -23.44 -1.79 8.64
CA ALA A 193 -23.45 -1.46 10.06
C ALA A 193 -22.06 -1.63 10.73
N ARG A 194 -21.25 -2.58 10.22
CA ARG A 194 -19.89 -2.86 10.68
C ARG A 194 -18.96 -3.06 9.50
N LEU A 195 -17.71 -2.63 9.67
CA LEU A 195 -16.62 -2.66 8.70
C LEU A 195 -15.49 -3.54 9.19
N LEU A 196 -14.87 -4.30 8.30
CA LEU A 196 -13.61 -5.01 8.54
C LEU A 196 -12.44 -4.02 8.42
N VAL A 197 -11.90 -3.62 9.57
CA VAL A 197 -10.82 -2.66 9.67
C VAL A 197 -9.51 -3.39 9.88
N LYS A 198 -8.56 -3.17 8.96
CA LYS A 198 -7.22 -3.75 9.00
C LYS A 198 -6.27 -2.76 9.68
N GLY A 199 -5.96 -2.99 10.96
CA GLY A 199 -4.95 -2.23 11.68
C GLY A 199 -3.51 -2.61 11.29
N PRO A 200 -2.51 -1.98 11.94
CA PRO A 200 -1.10 -2.33 11.78
C PRO A 200 -0.75 -3.73 12.30
N ALA A 201 -1.48 -4.26 13.30
CA ALA A 201 -1.22 -5.56 13.91
C ALA A 201 -2.42 -6.51 13.80
N GLU A 202 -3.65 -6.00 13.93
CA GLU A 202 -4.87 -6.81 14.05
C GLU A 202 -5.91 -6.46 13.00
N VAL A 203 -6.93 -7.30 12.89
CA VAL A 203 -8.11 -7.08 12.03
C VAL A 203 -9.33 -7.09 12.94
N ASP A 204 -10.05 -5.97 12.96
CA ASP A 204 -11.18 -5.74 13.86
C ASP A 204 -12.46 -5.45 13.07
N LEU A 205 -13.61 -5.76 13.67
CA LEU A 205 -14.90 -5.26 13.20
C LEU A 205 -15.26 -3.99 13.96
N ARG A 206 -15.35 -2.86 13.26
CA ARG A 206 -15.74 -1.57 13.85
C ARG A 206 -17.08 -1.11 13.29
N ASP A 207 -17.89 -0.45 14.10
CA ASP A 207 -19.13 0.14 13.60
C ASP A 207 -18.84 1.32 12.66
N LEU A 208 -19.71 1.50 11.66
CA LEU A 208 -19.55 2.56 10.66
C LEU A 208 -19.50 3.97 11.28
N PRO A 209 -20.37 4.35 12.25
CA PRO A 209 -20.28 5.65 12.91
C PRO A 209 -18.90 5.91 13.54
N SER A 210 -18.32 4.95 14.25
CA SER A 210 -16.97 5.08 14.84
C SER A 210 -15.88 5.27 13.80
N VAL A 211 -15.95 4.59 12.66
CA VAL A 211 -14.99 4.76 11.55
C VAL A 211 -15.13 6.14 10.91
N LEU A 212 -16.37 6.58 10.68
CA LEU A 212 -16.65 7.89 10.08
C LEU A 212 -16.25 9.05 11.00
N ALA A 213 -16.42 8.89 12.32
CA ALA A 213 -16.02 9.89 13.32
C ALA A 213 -14.51 10.17 13.34
N LEU A 214 -13.67 9.29 12.78
CA LEU A 214 -12.24 9.55 12.64
C LEU A 214 -11.97 10.72 11.67
N PHE A 215 -12.85 10.93 10.69
CA PHE A 215 -12.73 11.98 9.66
C PHE A 215 -13.41 13.29 10.04
N ASP A 216 -14.07 13.35 11.20
CA ASP A 216 -14.79 14.54 11.66
C ASP A 216 -13.88 15.53 12.42
N ARG A 217 -12.58 15.20 12.61
CA ARG A 217 -11.63 16.11 13.26
C ARG A 217 -11.18 17.18 12.27
N GLU A 218 -11.71 18.38 12.45
CA GLU A 218 -11.12 19.62 11.93
C GLU A 218 -9.63 19.66 12.25
N ASN A 219 -8.83 20.07 11.27
CA ASN A 219 -7.46 20.51 11.47
C ASN A 219 -7.44 21.49 12.65
N ALA A 220 -6.95 21.04 13.81
CA ALA A 220 -6.39 21.94 14.80
C ALA A 220 -5.10 22.51 14.20
N ALA A 221 -5.26 23.56 13.38
CA ALA A 221 -4.20 24.44 12.92
C ALA A 221 -4.46 25.82 13.51
#